data_AF-A0A6H9LA99-F1
#
_entry.id   AF-A0A6H9LA99-F1
#
_cell.length_a   1.000
_cell.length_b   1.000
_cell.length_c   1.000
_cell.angle_alpha   90.00
_cell.angle_beta   90.00
_cell.angle_gamma   90.00
#
_symmetry.space_group_name_H-M   'P 1'
#
loop_
_entity.id
_entity.type
_entity.pdbx_description
1 polymer ?
#
loop_
_entity_poly.entity_id
_entity_poly.type
_entity_poly.pdbx_seq_one_letter_code
_entity_poly.pdbx_strand_id
1 'polypeptide(L)'
;MSSCCTPPPRKNTDDERDTQENCCSATEHTEAPAKAACSVSGTISRKVQHTTLQHLLKSEKLVSLQNVQYYYCKEPSCNVVYFSNEKAPYFTTDDMTVKVFAKDQGDDVPVCYCFNWTRARIKQEILETGASTAAAEITKEIKAENCNCEINNPKGECCLGDVNASVKKMKELYNEVQ
;
A
#
# COMPACT_ATOMS: atom_id res chain seq x y z
N MET A 1 -53.18 57.32 19.20
CA MET A 1 -54.41 56.53 19.37
C MET A 1 -54.23 55.22 18.61
N SER A 2 -54.59 54.14 19.29
CA SER A 2 -54.49 52.71 18.96
C SER A 2 -54.72 52.32 17.50
N SER A 3 -54.01 51.32 17.01
CA SER A 3 -54.53 49.94 17.04
C SER A 3 -53.51 48.93 16.52
N CYS A 4 -53.30 47.88 17.31
CA CYS A 4 -52.72 46.61 16.88
C CYS A 4 -53.66 45.90 15.89
N CYS A 5 -53.08 45.10 14.99
CA CYS A 5 -53.66 43.85 14.48
C CYS A 5 -52.56 43.02 13.80
N THR A 6 -52.29 41.83 14.34
CA THR A 6 -51.39 40.79 13.80
C THR A 6 -52.20 39.78 12.97
N PRO A 7 -51.59 39.13 11.95
CA PRO A 7 -51.70 37.66 11.81
C PRO A 7 -50.45 37.01 11.14
N PRO A 8 -50.40 35.69 10.85
CA PRO A 8 -50.56 34.48 11.67
C PRO A 8 -49.24 33.60 11.60
N PRO A 9 -49.16 32.39 12.19
CA PRO A 9 -47.88 31.67 12.32
C PRO A 9 -47.52 30.90 11.03
N ARG A 10 -46.23 30.91 10.64
CA ARG A 10 -45.70 29.99 9.61
C ARG A 10 -45.14 28.73 10.28
N LYS A 11 -45.63 27.58 9.83
CA LYS A 11 -45.22 26.23 10.22
C LYS A 11 -43.94 25.82 9.48
N ASN A 12 -43.05 25.16 10.22
CA ASN A 12 -42.12 24.03 9.93
C ASN A 12 -41.57 23.88 8.48
N THR A 13 -40.26 23.91 8.22
CA THR A 13 -39.20 22.89 8.52
C THR A 13 -39.69 21.48 8.13
N ASP A 14 -39.17 20.74 7.15
CA ASP A 14 -37.87 20.72 6.49
C ASP A 14 -38.07 20.33 5.01
N ASP A 15 -37.29 20.96 4.14
CA ASP A 15 -37.30 20.79 2.68
C ASP A 15 -36.40 19.59 2.33
N GLU A 16 -37.01 18.52 1.82
CA GLU A 16 -36.33 17.41 1.16
C GLU A 16 -35.53 17.94 -0.03
N ARG A 17 -34.19 17.96 0.06
CA ARG A 17 -33.31 18.12 -1.09
C ARG A 17 -31.94 17.47 -0.87
N ASP A 18 -31.71 16.45 -1.68
CA ASP A 18 -30.44 16.16 -2.37
C ASP A 18 -29.27 15.66 -1.52
N THR A 19 -29.28 14.37 -1.14
CA THR A 19 -28.04 13.67 -0.78
C THR A 19 -27.25 13.38 -2.04
N GLN A 20 -26.41 14.36 -2.39
CA GLN A 20 -25.42 14.29 -3.44
C GLN A 20 -24.49 13.08 -3.25
N GLU A 21 -24.34 12.36 -4.35
CA GLU A 21 -23.49 11.19 -4.57
C GLU A 21 -22.09 11.34 -3.95
N ASN A 22 -21.73 10.43 -3.04
CA ASN A 22 -20.34 10.19 -2.69
C ASN A 22 -19.86 8.92 -3.42
N CYS A 23 -19.47 9.10 -4.67
CA CYS A 23 -19.20 8.04 -5.65
C CYS A 23 -17.81 7.37 -5.51
N CYS A 24 -17.03 7.60 -4.44
CA CYS A 24 -15.66 7.03 -4.38
C CYS A 24 -14.98 6.86 -3.01
N SER A 25 -15.72 6.82 -1.89
CA SER A 25 -15.10 6.52 -0.59
C SER A 25 -15.32 5.06 -0.22
N ALA A 26 -14.43 4.17 -0.64
CA ALA A 26 -14.35 2.84 -0.02
C ALA A 26 -14.07 3.05 1.47
N THR A 27 -15.08 2.82 2.31
CA THR A 27 -14.97 2.91 3.76
C THR A 27 -13.97 1.87 4.22
N GLU A 28 -12.84 2.31 4.77
CA GLU A 28 -11.92 1.40 5.45
C GLU A 28 -12.68 0.64 6.55
N HIS A 29 -12.48 -0.67 6.64
CA HIS A 29 -13.08 -1.49 7.70
C HIS A 29 -12.36 -1.22 9.02
N THR A 30 -12.73 -0.13 9.68
CA THR A 30 -12.09 0.38 10.91
C THR A 30 -12.14 -0.62 12.07
N GLU A 31 -13.03 -1.61 12.03
CA GLU A 31 -13.19 -2.65 13.04
C GLU A 31 -12.29 -3.88 12.84
N ALA A 32 -11.66 -4.02 11.67
CA ALA A 32 -10.80 -5.18 11.39
C ALA A 32 -9.47 -5.12 12.17
N PRO A 33 -8.92 -6.26 12.61
CA PRO A 33 -7.70 -6.27 13.40
C PRO A 33 -6.50 -5.77 12.59
N ALA A 34 -5.58 -5.04 13.24
CA ALA A 34 -4.40 -4.49 12.58
C ALA A 34 -3.45 -5.54 11.99
N LYS A 35 -3.51 -6.78 12.49
CA LYS A 35 -2.72 -7.91 12.03
C LYS A 35 -3.57 -9.16 11.92
N ALA A 36 -3.21 -10.03 10.98
CA ALA A 36 -3.82 -11.34 10.77
C ALA A 36 -2.75 -12.36 10.39
N ALA A 37 -2.96 -13.63 10.75
CA ALA A 37 -2.11 -14.72 10.28
C ALA A 37 -2.55 -15.14 8.86
N CYS A 38 -1.60 -15.26 7.95
CA CYS A 38 -1.87 -15.86 6.64
C CYS A 38 -2.22 -17.34 6.82
N SER A 39 -3.36 -17.78 6.29
CA SER A 39 -3.79 -19.19 6.40
C SER A 39 -2.87 -20.19 5.72
N VAL A 40 -2.10 -19.74 4.72
CA VAL A 40 -1.17 -20.58 3.94
C VAL A 40 0.19 -20.71 4.62
N SER A 41 0.75 -19.60 5.10
CA SER A 41 2.11 -19.58 5.68
C SER A 41 2.17 -19.51 7.20
N GLY A 42 1.06 -19.16 7.86
CA GLY A 42 1.04 -18.81 9.28
C GLY A 42 1.63 -17.42 9.60
N THR A 43 2.22 -16.73 8.63
CA THR A 43 2.92 -15.47 8.87
C THR A 43 1.97 -14.35 9.30
N ILE A 44 2.28 -13.75 10.46
CA ILE A 44 1.57 -12.58 10.97
C ILE A 44 1.85 -11.38 10.06
N SER A 45 0.78 -10.90 9.44
CA SER A 45 0.77 -9.92 8.36
C SER A 45 -0.01 -8.68 8.79
N ARG A 46 0.37 -7.50 8.27
CA ARG A 46 -0.29 -6.23 8.58
C ARG A 46 -1.39 -5.93 7.57
N LYS A 47 -2.40 -5.18 8.01
CA LYS A 47 -3.46 -4.69 7.12
C LYS A 47 -2.88 -3.80 6.02
N VAL A 48 -3.48 -3.86 4.83
CA VAL A 48 -3.16 -2.99 3.68
C VAL A 48 -4.43 -2.31 3.21
N GLN A 49 -4.29 -1.07 2.73
CA GLN A 49 -5.42 -0.29 2.24
C GLN A 49 -5.95 -0.85 0.93
N HIS A 50 -7.27 -0.69 0.71
CA HIS A 50 -7.91 -1.05 -0.55
C HIS A 50 -7.27 -0.38 -1.76
N THR A 51 -6.90 0.90 -1.62
CA THR A 51 -6.28 1.67 -2.69
C THR A 51 -4.99 1.00 -3.20
N THR A 52 -4.18 0.41 -2.32
CA THR A 52 -2.97 -0.31 -2.71
C THR A 52 -3.30 -1.49 -3.63
N LEU A 53 -4.32 -2.28 -3.28
CA LEU A 53 -4.76 -3.43 -4.09
C LEU A 53 -5.34 -2.96 -5.42
N GLN A 54 -6.15 -1.91 -5.41
CA GLN A 54 -6.78 -1.36 -6.63
C GLN A 54 -5.76 -0.92 -7.67
N HIS A 55 -4.61 -0.38 -7.26
CA HIS A 55 -3.57 0.08 -8.17
C HIS A 55 -2.60 -1.02 -8.61
N LEU A 56 -2.43 -2.07 -7.80
CA LEU A 56 -1.40 -3.08 -8.02
C LEU A 56 -1.92 -4.44 -8.48
N LEU A 57 -3.22 -4.69 -8.43
CA LEU A 57 -3.84 -5.86 -9.03
C LEU A 57 -4.03 -5.66 -10.53
N LYS A 58 -3.87 -6.75 -11.29
CA LYS A 58 -4.23 -6.78 -12.71
C LYS A 58 -5.72 -6.50 -12.88
N SER A 59 -6.10 -5.86 -13.99
CA SER A 59 -7.46 -5.38 -14.21
C SER A 59 -8.50 -6.51 -14.17
N GLU A 60 -8.15 -7.71 -14.64
CA GLU A 60 -9.01 -8.89 -14.58
C GLU A 60 -9.26 -9.41 -13.15
N LYS A 61 -8.47 -8.98 -12.16
CA LYS A 61 -8.62 -9.37 -10.75
C LYS A 61 -9.37 -8.35 -9.91
N LEU A 62 -9.46 -7.10 -10.38
CA LEU A 62 -10.20 -6.05 -9.70
C LEU A 62 -11.69 -6.39 -9.53
N VAL A 63 -12.29 -7.13 -10.47
CA VAL A 63 -13.69 -7.59 -10.36
C VAL A 63 -13.93 -8.54 -9.18
N SER A 64 -12.88 -9.18 -8.68
CA SER A 64 -12.92 -10.09 -7.54
C SER A 64 -12.50 -9.44 -6.22
N LEU A 65 -12.09 -8.17 -6.24
CA LEU A 65 -11.78 -7.41 -5.05
C LEU A 65 -13.08 -7.11 -4.28
N GLN A 66 -13.19 -7.67 -3.07
CA GLN A 66 -14.37 -7.49 -2.22
C GLN A 66 -14.13 -6.39 -1.19
N ASN A 67 -15.19 -5.71 -0.76
CA ASN A 67 -15.09 -4.74 0.34
C ASN A 67 -14.95 -5.46 1.70
N VAL A 68 -13.73 -5.94 1.98
CA VAL A 68 -13.30 -6.56 3.25
C VAL A 68 -11.89 -6.10 3.60
N GLN A 69 -11.40 -6.33 4.82
CA GLN A 69 -10.01 -6.00 5.14
C GLN A 69 -9.03 -7.03 4.54
N TYR A 70 -8.01 -6.53 3.81
CA TYR A 70 -6.89 -7.33 3.29
C TYR A 70 -5.59 -7.13 4.09
N TYR A 71 -4.71 -8.13 4.01
CA TYR A 71 -3.42 -8.18 4.69
C TYR A 71 -2.32 -8.59 3.72
N TYR A 72 -1.11 -8.03 3.87
CA TYR A 72 0.04 -8.36 3.03
C TYR A 72 0.92 -9.44 3.65
N CYS A 73 0.96 -10.61 3.00
CA CYS A 73 1.82 -11.71 3.39
C CYS A 73 3.25 -11.45 2.91
N LYS A 74 4.18 -11.21 3.83
CA LYS A 74 5.60 -10.97 3.52
C LYS A 74 6.47 -12.24 3.38
N GLU A 75 5.90 -13.42 3.59
CA GLU A 75 6.66 -14.68 3.62
C GLU A 75 7.21 -15.04 2.23
N PRO A 76 8.53 -15.12 2.01
CA PRO A 76 9.09 -15.35 0.67
C PRO A 76 8.63 -16.63 -0.01
N SER A 77 8.44 -17.71 0.77
CA SER A 77 8.03 -19.02 0.25
C SER A 77 6.53 -19.14 -0.06
N CYS A 78 5.73 -18.15 0.34
CA CYS A 78 4.28 -18.16 0.18
C CYS A 78 3.88 -17.37 -1.07
N ASN A 79 3.22 -18.00 -2.05
CA ASN A 79 2.80 -17.30 -3.27
C ASN A 79 1.69 -16.26 -3.04
N VAL A 80 1.00 -16.29 -1.89
CA VAL A 80 -0.03 -15.30 -1.55
C VAL A 80 0.63 -13.95 -1.25
N VAL A 81 0.15 -12.90 -1.90
CA VAL A 81 0.53 -11.50 -1.66
C VAL A 81 -0.50 -10.85 -0.74
N TYR A 82 -1.78 -10.90 -1.10
CA TYR A 82 -2.88 -10.37 -0.30
C TYR A 82 -3.88 -11.45 0.08
N PHE A 83 -4.36 -11.39 1.32
CA PHE A 83 -5.40 -12.28 1.82
C PHE A 83 -6.35 -11.54 2.74
N SER A 84 -7.53 -12.11 2.96
CA SER A 84 -8.45 -11.72 4.03
C SER A 84 -8.73 -12.92 4.93
N ASN A 85 -9.09 -12.65 6.18
CA ASN A 85 -9.64 -13.67 7.09
C ASN A 85 -11.18 -13.78 6.99
N GLU A 86 -11.79 -12.97 6.13
CA GLU A 86 -13.19 -13.07 5.75
C GLU A 86 -13.35 -13.93 4.49
N LYS A 87 -14.58 -14.12 4.01
CA LYS A 87 -14.88 -14.90 2.80
C LYS A 87 -14.54 -14.14 1.51
N ALA A 88 -13.26 -13.85 1.30
CA ALA A 88 -12.75 -13.15 0.12
C ALA A 88 -11.60 -13.89 -0.55
N PRO A 89 -11.36 -13.66 -1.86
CA PRO A 89 -10.29 -14.34 -2.58
C PRO A 89 -8.91 -13.92 -2.08
N TYR A 90 -7.94 -14.80 -2.25
CA TYR A 90 -6.53 -14.48 -2.10
C TYR A 90 -5.97 -14.01 -3.43
N PHE A 91 -5.06 -13.04 -3.38
CA PHE A 91 -4.31 -12.57 -4.52
C PHE A 91 -2.86 -13.02 -4.40
N THR A 92 -2.35 -13.60 -5.47
CA THR A 92 -1.03 -14.20 -5.57
C THR A 92 -0.08 -13.31 -6.36
N THR A 93 1.19 -13.70 -6.48
CA THR A 93 2.16 -12.93 -7.30
C THR A 93 1.73 -12.82 -8.76
N ASP A 94 1.03 -13.83 -9.30
CA ASP A 94 0.53 -13.83 -10.68
C ASP A 94 -0.64 -12.84 -10.90
N ASP A 95 -1.28 -12.37 -9.82
CA ASP A 95 -2.38 -11.41 -9.87
C ASP A 95 -1.91 -9.95 -9.84
N MET A 96 -0.60 -9.72 -9.67
CA MET A 96 0.00 -8.40 -9.50
C MET A 96 0.49 -7.80 -10.83
N THR A 97 0.45 -6.48 -10.96
CA THR A 97 1.03 -5.72 -12.09
C THR A 97 2.53 -5.49 -11.94
N VAL A 98 3.07 -5.66 -10.72
CA VAL A 98 4.48 -5.44 -10.37
C VAL A 98 5.07 -6.69 -9.71
N LYS A 99 6.39 -6.87 -9.86
CA LYS A 99 7.14 -7.87 -9.09
C LYS A 99 7.14 -7.50 -7.61
N VAL A 100 6.88 -8.47 -6.73
CA VAL A 100 6.78 -8.23 -5.29
C VAL A 100 8.12 -8.52 -4.61
N PHE A 101 8.78 -7.48 -4.11
CA PHE A 101 10.10 -7.51 -3.44
C PHE A 101 10.28 -8.66 -2.45
N ALA A 102 9.29 -8.91 -1.59
CA ALA A 102 9.39 -9.96 -0.58
C ALA A 102 9.31 -11.39 -1.15
N LYS A 103 8.77 -11.55 -2.37
CA LYS A 103 8.48 -12.83 -3.03
C LYS A 103 9.44 -13.17 -4.15
N ASP A 104 10.05 -12.16 -4.74
CA ASP A 104 10.98 -12.32 -5.85
C ASP A 104 12.38 -11.88 -5.41
N GLN A 105 13.37 -12.78 -5.53
CA GLN A 105 14.78 -12.53 -5.21
C GLN A 105 15.58 -11.99 -6.40
N GLY A 106 14.95 -11.78 -7.55
CA GLY A 106 15.57 -11.26 -8.76
C GLY A 106 16.20 -9.87 -8.58
N ASP A 107 17.26 -9.62 -9.36
CA ASP A 107 18.03 -8.39 -9.30
C ASP A 107 17.26 -7.18 -9.87
N ASP A 108 16.34 -7.41 -10.81
CA ASP A 108 15.53 -6.37 -11.45
C ASP A 108 14.29 -5.97 -10.64
N VAL A 109 14.03 -6.63 -9.51
CA VAL A 109 12.88 -6.34 -8.66
C VAL A 109 13.08 -5.01 -7.92
N PRO A 110 12.08 -4.09 -7.96
CA PRO A 110 12.12 -2.86 -7.18
C PRO A 110 12.12 -3.14 -5.67
N VAL A 111 13.02 -2.49 -4.96
CA VAL A 111 12.99 -2.34 -3.50
C VAL A 111 12.20 -1.07 -3.12
N CYS A 112 12.39 0.01 -3.89
CA CYS A 112 11.55 1.21 -3.87
C CYS A 112 10.79 1.31 -5.18
N TYR A 113 9.46 1.26 -5.11
CA TYR A 113 8.58 1.30 -6.28
C TYR A 113 8.37 2.72 -6.81
N CYS A 114 8.45 3.75 -5.97
CA CYS A 114 8.21 5.14 -6.39
C CYS A 114 9.35 5.71 -7.25
N PHE A 115 10.59 5.30 -6.97
CA PHE A 115 11.78 5.84 -7.64
C PHE A 115 12.60 4.75 -8.33
N ASN A 116 12.00 3.56 -8.52
CA ASN A 116 12.57 2.41 -9.20
C ASN A 116 13.99 2.05 -8.72
N TRP A 117 14.23 2.05 -7.41
CA TRP A 117 15.48 1.51 -6.85
C TRP A 117 15.37 -0.01 -6.80
N THR A 118 16.03 -0.69 -7.75
CA THR A 118 16.11 -2.15 -7.83
C THR A 118 17.32 -2.69 -7.05
N ARG A 119 17.34 -4.01 -6.79
CA ARG A 119 18.52 -4.67 -6.19
C ARG A 119 19.76 -4.49 -7.07
N ALA A 120 19.62 -4.61 -8.38
CA ALA A 120 20.68 -4.40 -9.36
C ALA A 120 21.29 -3.00 -9.24
N ARG A 121 20.45 -1.95 -9.21
CA ARG A 121 20.91 -0.56 -9.11
C ARG A 121 21.70 -0.33 -7.82
N ILE A 122 21.17 -0.80 -6.69
CA ILE A 122 21.85 -0.69 -5.38
C ILE A 122 23.19 -1.44 -5.39
N LYS A 123 23.19 -2.67 -5.91
CA LYS A 123 24.39 -3.53 -5.97
C LYS A 123 25.46 -2.91 -6.87
N GLN A 124 25.08 -2.41 -8.04
CA GLN A 124 25.99 -1.77 -8.98
C GLN A 124 26.66 -0.54 -8.37
N GLU A 125 25.88 0.33 -7.72
CA GLU A 125 26.42 1.52 -7.06
C GLU A 125 27.45 1.17 -5.96
N ILE A 126 27.17 0.12 -5.18
CA ILE A 126 28.10 -0.37 -4.16
C ILE A 126 29.38 -0.92 -4.80
N LEU A 127 29.27 -1.67 -5.90
CA LEU A 127 30.44 -2.20 -6.61
C LEU A 127 31.32 -1.09 -7.19
N GLU A 128 30.72 0.01 -7.65
CA GLU A 128 31.44 1.12 -8.28
C GLU A 128 32.04 2.10 -7.26
N THR A 129 31.35 2.33 -6.13
CA THR A 129 31.68 3.42 -5.20
C THR A 129 32.01 2.97 -3.77
N GLY A 130 31.77 1.70 -3.44
CA GLY A 130 31.81 1.19 -2.07
C GLY A 130 30.63 1.65 -1.18
N ALA A 131 29.68 2.41 -1.72
CA ALA A 131 28.55 2.98 -0.99
C ALA A 131 27.24 2.90 -1.80
N SER A 132 26.12 3.26 -1.17
CA SER A 132 24.86 3.47 -1.89
C SER A 132 24.18 4.75 -1.44
N THR A 133 23.66 5.51 -2.39
CA THR A 133 22.90 6.75 -2.16
C THR A 133 21.40 6.51 -2.01
N ALA A 134 20.91 5.29 -2.29
CA ALA A 134 19.49 4.96 -2.34
C ALA A 134 18.66 5.50 -1.16
N ALA A 135 19.09 5.22 0.07
CA ALA A 135 18.37 5.67 1.26
C ALA A 135 18.35 7.21 1.38
N ALA A 136 19.43 7.89 1.01
CA ALA A 136 19.54 9.34 1.07
C ALA A 136 18.66 10.02 0.01
N GLU A 137 18.69 9.52 -1.24
CA GLU A 137 17.84 10.02 -2.32
C GLU A 137 16.36 9.82 -1.99
N ILE A 138 15.96 8.62 -1.55
CA ILE A 138 14.57 8.34 -1.17
C ILE A 138 14.13 9.23 -0.01
N THR A 139 15.00 9.47 0.98
CA THR A 139 14.69 10.36 2.11
C THR A 139 14.47 11.81 1.65
N LYS A 140 15.25 12.27 0.67
CA LYS A 140 15.08 13.59 0.07
C LYS A 140 13.73 13.69 -0.65
N GLU A 141 13.36 12.70 -1.45
CA GLU A 141 12.09 12.69 -2.17
C GLU A 141 10.87 12.57 -1.25
N ILE A 142 10.97 11.82 -0.15
CA ILE A 142 9.92 11.79 0.88
C ILE A 142 9.71 13.18 1.49
N LYS A 143 10.79 13.91 1.82
CA LYS A 143 10.69 15.29 2.35
C LYS A 143 10.14 16.28 1.33
N ALA A 144 10.28 15.99 0.05
CA ALA A 144 9.71 16.76 -1.05
C ALA A 144 8.26 16.33 -1.39
N GLU A 145 7.66 15.43 -0.61
CA GLU A 145 6.29 14.92 -0.81
C GLU A 145 6.07 14.22 -2.17
N ASN A 146 7.13 13.63 -2.73
CA ASN A 146 7.09 12.95 -4.02
C ASN A 146 6.87 11.41 -3.93
N CYS A 147 6.70 10.83 -2.72
CA CYS A 147 6.39 9.39 -2.57
C CYS A 147 4.88 9.14 -2.49
N ASN A 148 4.38 8.18 -3.28
CA ASN A 148 3.06 7.58 -3.13
C ASN A 148 3.18 6.10 -2.74
N CYS A 149 3.81 5.87 -1.59
CA CYS A 149 4.24 4.54 -1.14
C CYS A 149 3.02 3.61 -0.92
N GLU A 150 1.91 4.16 -0.43
CA GLU A 150 0.61 3.51 -0.21
C GLU A 150 -0.11 3.08 -1.50
N ILE A 151 0.29 3.62 -2.65
CA ILE A 151 -0.24 3.24 -3.97
C ILE A 151 0.74 2.31 -4.69
N ASN A 152 2.04 2.65 -4.68
CA ASN A 152 3.03 2.00 -5.53
C ASN A 152 3.70 0.77 -4.88
N ASN A 153 3.77 0.68 -3.54
CA ASN A 153 4.43 -0.42 -2.86
C ASN A 153 3.41 -1.51 -2.49
N PRO A 154 3.60 -2.78 -2.89
CA PRO A 154 2.72 -3.87 -2.50
C PRO A 154 2.47 -4.00 -0.99
N LYS A 155 3.44 -3.58 -0.16
CA LYS A 155 3.31 -3.57 1.31
C LYS A 155 2.37 -2.46 1.83
N GLY A 156 2.06 -1.45 1.03
CA GLY A 156 1.28 -0.27 1.43
C GLY A 156 1.98 0.62 2.47
N GLU A 157 3.30 0.46 2.66
CA GLU A 157 4.10 1.19 3.66
C GLU A 157 5.40 1.72 3.01
N CYS A 158 6.09 2.64 3.70
CA CYS A 158 7.36 3.20 3.23
C CYS A 158 8.44 2.14 2.99
N CYS A 159 9.12 2.22 1.85
CA CYS A 159 10.15 1.27 1.41
C CYS A 159 11.51 1.42 2.13
N LEU A 160 11.74 2.51 2.88
CA LEU A 160 13.06 2.81 3.47
C LEU A 160 13.63 1.66 4.32
N GLY A 161 12.78 0.94 5.06
CA GLY A 161 13.22 -0.22 5.84
C GLY A 161 13.80 -1.33 4.95
N ASP A 162 13.11 -1.65 3.85
CA ASP A 162 13.51 -2.69 2.91
C ASP A 162 14.74 -2.26 2.09
N VAL A 163 14.85 -0.97 1.76
CA VAL A 163 16.03 -0.38 1.11
C VAL A 163 17.27 -0.45 2.00
N ASN A 164 17.17 0.00 3.25
CA ASN A 164 18.29 -0.04 4.19
C ASN A 164 18.76 -1.48 4.45
N ALA A 165 17.82 -2.43 4.59
CA ALA A 165 18.15 -3.85 4.71
C ALA A 165 18.87 -4.39 3.47
N SER A 166 18.42 -3.99 2.28
CA SER A 166 19.05 -4.38 1.01
C SER A 166 20.47 -3.81 0.87
N VAL A 167 20.66 -2.52 1.15
CA VAL A 167 21.99 -1.88 1.14
C VAL A 167 22.94 -2.58 2.10
N LYS A 168 22.50 -2.85 3.33
CA LYS A 168 23.31 -3.57 4.33
C LYS A 168 23.74 -4.94 3.82
N LYS A 169 22.79 -5.76 3.36
CA LYS A 169 23.06 -7.11 2.83
C LYS A 169 24.06 -7.07 1.67
N MET A 170 23.90 -6.14 0.73
CA MET A 170 24.81 -6.04 -0.43
C MET A 170 26.21 -5.57 -0.05
N LYS A 171 26.34 -4.69 0.96
CA LYS A 171 27.65 -4.29 1.50
C LYS A 171 28.37 -5.45 2.20
N GLU A 172 27.65 -6.28 2.94
CA GLU A 172 28.21 -7.49 3.56
C GLU A 172 28.77 -8.43 2.47
N LEU A 173 27.99 -8.70 1.42
CA LEU A 173 28.43 -9.51 0.27
C LEU A 173 29.60 -8.88 -0.49
N TYR A 174 29.65 -7.55 -0.63
CA TYR A 174 30.76 -6.84 -1.26
C TYR A 174 32.06 -7.05 -0.47
N ASN A 175 32.01 -6.86 0.86
CA ASN A 175 33.17 -6.98 1.73
C ASN A 175 33.71 -8.42 1.84
N GLU A 176 32.88 -9.44 1.60
CA GLU A 176 33.30 -10.84 1.57
C GLU A 176 34.09 -11.22 0.30
N VAL A 177 33.97 -10.42 -0.76
CA VAL A 177 34.56 -10.70 -2.10
C VAL A 177 35.78 -9.82 -2.39
N GLN A 178 36.03 -8.79 -1.58
CA GLN A 178 37.24 -7.95 -1.62
C GLN A 178 38.38 -8.57 -0.80
#